data_AF-A0A3Q3DLZ1-F1
#
_entry.id   AF-A0A3Q3DLZ1-F1
#
_cell.length_a   1.000
_cell.length_b   1.000
_cell.length_c   1.000
_cell.angle_alpha   90.00
_cell.angle_beta   90.00
_cell.angle_gamma   90.00
#
_symmetry.space_group_name_H-M   'P 1'
#
loop_
_entity.id
_entity.type
_entity.pdbx_description
1 polymer ?
#
loop_
_entity_poly.entity_id
_entity_poly.type
_entity_poly.pdbx_seq_one_letter_code
_entity_poly.pdbx_strand_id
1 'polypeptide(L)'
;NWSYDPLETIRAKCEETEHCVHLKERLELCETRVNSKSNTTEECTEELFDFLHARDHCVRVQRTSREDTGFFLCLLMSPHSPCLHRYPTNCSTT
;
A
#
# COMPACT_ATOMS: atom_id res chain seq x y z
N ASN A 1 -11.77 -8.43 -26.82
CA ASN A 1 -11.54 -7.61 -25.62
C ASN A 1 -11.25 -8.56 -24.46
N TRP A 2 -10.50 -8.13 -23.45
CA TRP A 2 -10.76 -8.56 -22.07
C TRP A 2 -10.11 -9.86 -21.55
N SER A 3 -8.81 -9.82 -21.29
CA SER A 3 -8.28 -10.59 -20.16
C SER A 3 -8.54 -9.78 -18.89
N TYR A 4 -9.45 -10.23 -18.03
CA TYR A 4 -9.64 -9.66 -16.71
C TYR A 4 -8.40 -9.97 -15.86
N ASP A 5 -7.66 -8.96 -15.42
CA ASP A 5 -6.52 -9.16 -14.55
C ASP A 5 -6.99 -9.20 -13.08
N PRO A 6 -6.94 -10.36 -12.40
CA PRO A 6 -7.31 -10.46 -10.98
C PRO A 6 -6.44 -9.58 -10.08
N LEU A 7 -5.27 -9.14 -10.54
CA LEU A 7 -4.41 -8.20 -9.83
C LEU A 7 -5.04 -6.82 -9.70
N GLU A 8 -5.80 -6.36 -10.70
CA GLU A 8 -6.48 -5.06 -10.63
C GLU A 8 -7.52 -5.03 -9.50
N THR A 9 -8.20 -6.15 -9.26
CA THR A 9 -9.12 -6.27 -8.12
C THR A 9 -8.40 -6.17 -6.78
N ILE A 10 -7.22 -6.80 -6.67
CA ILE A 10 -6.44 -6.78 -5.44
C ILE A 10 -5.85 -5.38 -5.21
N ARG A 11 -5.36 -4.72 -6.27
CA ARG A 11 -4.88 -3.34 -6.22
C ARG A 11 -5.99 -2.40 -5.76
N ALA A 12 -7.18 -2.47 -6.34
CA ALA A 12 -8.32 -1.65 -5.94
C ALA A 12 -8.65 -1.82 -4.45
N LYS A 13 -8.73 -3.06 -3.95
CA LYS A 13 -8.94 -3.34 -2.52
C LYS A 13 -7.82 -2.78 -1.63
N CYS A 14 -6.57 -2.85 -2.09
CA CYS A 14 -5.45 -2.30 -1.33
C CYS A 14 -5.45 -0.78 -1.29
N GLU A 15 -5.90 -0.11 -2.36
CA GLU A 15 -6.05 1.34 -2.40
C GLU A 15 -7.12 1.87 -1.43
N GLU A 16 -8.11 1.07 -1.07
CA GLU A 16 -9.15 1.42 -0.08
C GLU A 16 -8.67 1.32 1.37
N THR A 17 -7.49 0.74 1.63
CA THR A 17 -6.95 0.65 3.00
C THR A 17 -6.55 2.04 3.51
N GLU A 18 -6.87 2.34 4.78
CA GLU A 18 -6.59 3.64 5.41
C GLU A 18 -5.17 4.16 5.13
N HIS A 19 -4.17 3.28 5.26
CA HIS A 19 -2.77 3.63 5.04
C HIS A 19 -2.48 3.97 3.57
N CYS A 20 -3.06 3.26 2.61
CA CYS A 20 -2.90 3.58 1.19
C CYS A 20 -3.69 4.83 0.79
N VAL A 21 -4.89 5.05 1.36
CA VAL A 21 -5.70 6.26 1.15
C VAL A 21 -4.92 7.50 1.58
N HIS A 22 -4.37 7.51 2.79
CA HIS A 22 -3.61 8.67 3.28
C HIS A 22 -2.37 8.97 2.43
N LEU A 23 -1.64 7.94 1.98
CA LEU A 23 -0.48 8.13 1.11
C LEU A 23 -0.87 8.58 -0.31
N LYS A 24 -2.00 8.11 -0.82
CA LYS A 24 -2.58 8.57 -2.08
C LYS A 24 -3.00 10.05 -2.00
N GLU A 25 -3.64 10.46 -0.91
CA GLU A 25 -3.98 11.87 -0.66
C GLU A 25 -2.71 12.76 -0.64
N ARG A 26 -1.63 12.31 0.01
CA ARG A 26 -0.34 13.03 -0.02
C ARG A 26 0.22 13.17 -1.43
N LEU A 27 0.15 12.11 -2.23
CA LEU A 27 0.57 12.13 -3.62
C LEU A 27 -0.27 13.12 -4.43
N GLU A 28 -1.60 13.08 -4.32
CA GLU A 28 -2.51 13.99 -5.03
C GLU A 28 -2.30 15.46 -4.63
N LEU A 29 -2.01 15.73 -3.36
CA LEU A 29 -1.64 17.06 -2.88
C LEU A 29 -0.31 17.55 -3.47
N CYS A 30 0.68 16.65 -3.58
CA CYS A 30 1.93 16.97 -4.25
C CYS A 30 1.69 17.26 -5.73
N GLU A 31 0.96 16.41 -6.45
CA GLU A 31 0.66 16.58 -7.87
C GLU A 31 -0.08 17.90 -8.12
N THR A 32 -1.03 18.26 -7.27
CA THR A 32 -1.74 19.54 -7.34
C THR A 32 -0.77 20.71 -7.18
N ARG A 33 0.17 20.63 -6.22
CA ARG A 33 1.18 21.67 -5.98
C ARG A 33 2.15 21.80 -7.16
N VAL A 34 2.66 20.69 -7.70
CA VAL A 34 3.56 20.69 -8.86
C VAL A 34 2.84 21.25 -10.09
N ASN A 35 1.63 20.76 -10.38
CA ASN A 35 0.84 21.21 -11.53
C ASN A 35 0.41 22.69 -11.44
N SER A 36 0.30 23.24 -10.23
CA SER A 36 -0.02 24.66 -10.04
C SER A 36 1.14 25.61 -10.37
N LYS A 37 2.36 25.09 -10.49
CA LYS A 37 3.57 25.89 -10.73
C LYS A 37 3.95 25.81 -12.21
N SER A 38 4.11 26.97 -12.85
CA SER A 38 4.57 27.07 -14.24
C SER A 38 6.04 26.72 -14.43
N ASN A 39 6.85 26.80 -13.37
CA ASN A 39 8.24 26.38 -13.37
C ASN A 39 8.64 25.91 -11.96
N THR A 40 8.89 24.62 -11.80
CA THR A 40 9.32 24.02 -10.53
C THR A 40 10.27 22.87 -10.77
N THR A 41 11.20 22.65 -9.84
CA THR A 41 12.10 21.48 -9.80
C THR A 41 11.62 20.42 -8.80
N GLU A 42 10.41 20.61 -8.30
CA GLU A 42 9.76 19.73 -7.33
C GLU A 42 9.15 18.54 -8.05
N GLU A 43 9.39 17.34 -7.54
CA GLU A 43 8.91 16.07 -8.10
C GLU A 43 8.20 15.27 -7.00
N CYS A 44 7.09 14.62 -7.34
CA CYS A 44 6.30 13.81 -6.38
C CYS A 44 6.80 12.36 -6.26
N THR A 45 8.09 12.14 -6.52
CA THR A 45 8.67 10.78 -6.55
C THR A 45 8.70 10.14 -5.17
N GLU A 46 8.91 10.91 -4.11
CA GLU A 46 8.87 10.42 -2.73
C GLU A 46 7.48 9.92 -2.36
N GLU A 47 6.44 10.73 -2.58
CA GLU A 47 5.04 10.39 -2.29
C GLU A 47 4.56 9.21 -3.14
N LEU A 48 5.02 9.13 -4.39
CA LEU A 48 4.72 8.00 -5.25
C LEU A 48 5.35 6.72 -4.72
N PHE A 49 6.63 6.74 -4.33
CA PHE A 49 7.29 5.54 -3.78
C PHE A 49 6.70 5.13 -2.43
N ASP A 50 6.31 6.08 -1.58
CA ASP A 50 5.58 5.79 -0.34
C ASP A 50 4.28 5.03 -0.62
N PHE A 51 3.45 5.55 -1.53
CA PHE A 51 2.18 4.93 -1.91
C PHE A 51 2.39 3.54 -2.53
N LEU A 52 3.36 3.41 -3.46
CA LEU A 52 3.68 2.13 -4.10
C LEU A 52 4.16 1.10 -3.08
N HIS A 53 5.01 1.50 -2.14
CA HIS A 53 5.52 0.61 -1.10
C HIS A 53 4.38 0.03 -0.24
N ALA A 54 3.45 0.89 0.19
CA ALA A 54 2.29 0.47 0.96
C ALA A 54 1.36 -0.45 0.16
N ARG A 55 1.04 -0.08 -1.08
CA ARG A 55 0.16 -0.87 -1.95
C ARG A 55 0.77 -2.23 -2.27
N ASP A 56 2.06 -2.30 -2.60
CA ASP A 56 2.73 -3.55 -2.96
C ASP A 56 2.88 -4.48 -1.74
N HIS A 57 3.08 -3.91 -0.54
CA HIS A 57 3.00 -4.66 0.71
C HIS A 57 1.63 -5.30 0.88
N CYS A 58 0.55 -4.54 0.71
CA CYS A 58 -0.82 -5.06 0.79
C CYS A 58 -1.10 -6.13 -0.27
N VAL A 59 -0.71 -5.88 -1.54
CA VAL A 59 -0.89 -6.85 -2.64
C VAL A 59 -0.17 -8.16 -2.34
N ARG A 60 1.04 -8.11 -1.76
CA ARG A 60 1.78 -9.30 -1.36
C ARG A 60 1.02 -10.07 -0.28
N VAL A 61 0.53 -9.40 0.76
CA VAL A 61 -0.27 -10.01 1.83
C VAL A 61 -1.56 -10.64 1.29
N GLN A 62 -2.25 -9.96 0.36
CA GLN A 62 -3.49 -10.43 -0.24
C GLN A 62 -3.28 -11.56 -1.27
N ARG A 63 -2.13 -11.63 -1.95
CA ARG A 63 -1.81 -12.79 -2.79
C ARG A 63 -1.51 -14.03 -1.95
N THR A 64 -0.87 -13.86 -0.79
CA THR A 64 -0.55 -14.96 0.11
C THR A 64 -1.76 -15.50 0.89
N SER A 65 -2.95 -14.90 0.79
CA SER A 65 -4.18 -15.37 1.45
C SER A 65 -5.07 -16.26 0.57
N ARG A 66 -4.70 -16.49 -0.71
CA ARG A 66 -5.46 -17.36 -1.63
C ARG A 66 -5.03 -18.83 -1.59
N GLU A 67 -3.89 -19.12 -0.97
CA GLU A 67 -3.43 -20.49 -0.71
C GLU A 67 -2.97 -20.58 0.75
N ASP A 68 -3.46 -21.62 1.42
CA ASP A 68 -2.95 -22.21 2.65
C ASP A 68 -3.52 -21.75 4.00
N THR A 69 -3.82 -22.79 4.78
CA THR A 69 -4.11 -22.96 6.20
C THR A 69 -3.08 -22.32 7.18
N GLY A 70 -2.42 -21.23 6.79
CA GLY A 70 -1.35 -20.55 7.54
C GLY A 70 -1.81 -19.43 8.48
N PHE A 71 -3.12 -19.13 8.54
CA PHE A 71 -3.70 -18.18 9.51
C PHE A 71 -3.38 -18.56 10.98
N PHE A 72 -3.13 -19.86 11.23
CA PHE A 72 -2.79 -20.36 12.55
C PHE A 72 -1.31 -20.20 12.95
N LEU A 73 -0.37 -20.06 12.01
CA LEU A 73 1.06 -20.01 12.35
C LEU A 73 1.54 -18.62 12.79
N CYS A 74 0.97 -17.55 12.24
CA CYS A 74 1.40 -16.18 12.56
C CYS A 74 0.99 -15.76 13.99
N LEU A 75 -0.11 -16.31 14.52
CA LEU A 75 -0.54 -16.11 15.92
C LEU A 75 0.31 -16.86 16.94
N LEU A 76 1.08 -17.87 16.52
CA LEU A 76 1.84 -18.74 17.43
C LEU A 76 3.33 -18.39 17.52
N MET A 77 3.87 -17.57 16.62
CA MET A 77 5.31 -17.28 16.57
C MET A 77 5.62 -15.82 16.94
N SER A 78 5.67 -15.59 18.26
CA SER A 78 6.61 -14.70 18.96
C SER A 78 6.13 -13.29 19.38
N PRO A 79 6.10 -13.01 20.70
CA PRO A 79 5.69 -11.71 21.29
C PRO A 79 6.82 -10.67 21.38
N HIS A 80 7.91 -10.84 20.62
CA HIS A 80 9.05 -9.92 20.67
C HIS A 80 9.76 -9.88 19.32
N SER A 81 9.46 -8.87 18.50
CA SER A 81 10.27 -8.50 17.34
C SER A 81 10.49 -6.98 17.36
N PRO A 82 11.76 -6.52 17.33
CA PRO A 82 12.10 -5.12 17.47
C PRO A 82 11.69 -4.36 16.21
N CYS A 83 11.09 -3.19 16.41
CA CYS A 83 10.86 -2.21 15.38
C CYS A 83 12.18 -1.82 14.71
N LEU A 84 12.46 -2.39 13.53
CA LEU A 84 13.34 -1.76 12.56
C LEU A 84 12.49 -1.34 11.36
N HIS A 85 12.18 -0.04 11.41
CA HIS A 85 11.73 0.87 10.37
C HIS A 85 10.25 0.84 9.92
N ARG A 86 9.54 1.80 10.53
CA ARG A 86 8.37 2.57 10.06
C ARG A 86 7.19 1.76 9.48
N TYR A 87 6.16 1.66 10.31
CA TYR A 87 4.79 1.18 10.09
C TYR A 87 4.50 -0.29 10.46
N PRO A 88 4.11 -0.55 11.71
CA PRO A 88 3.47 -1.80 12.08
C PRO A 88 1.98 -1.76 11.65
N THR A 89 1.61 -2.80 10.89
CA THR A 89 0.34 -3.54 11.05
C THR A 89 -0.95 -2.73 11.22
N ASN A 90 -1.63 -2.44 10.11
CA ASN A 90 -3.09 -2.66 9.94
C ASN A 90 -3.51 -2.32 8.50
N CYS A 91 -3.37 -3.29 7.59
CA CYS A 91 -4.19 -3.35 6.37
C CYS A 91 -5.42 -4.26 6.59
N SER A 92 -5.91 -4.29 7.83
CA SER A 92 -7.10 -5.05 8.21
C SER A 92 -8.31 -4.13 8.05
N THR A 93 -8.95 -4.24 6.88
CA THR A 93 -10.39 -4.11 6.65
C THR A 93 -11.20 -3.40 7.74
N THR A 94 -11.68 -2.19 7.45
CA THR A 94 -13.05 -1.76 7.77
C THR A 94 -13.54 -0.88 6.65
#